data_AF-A0AAD3E094-F1
#
_entry.id   AF-A0AAD3E094-F1
#
_cell.length_a   1.000
_cell.length_b   1.000
_cell.length_c   1.000
_cell.angle_alpha   90.00
_cell.angle_beta   90.00
_cell.angle_gamma   90.00
#
_symmetry.space_group_name_H-M   'P 1'
#
loop_
_entity.id
_entity.type
_entity.pdbx_description
1 polymer ?
#
loop_
_entity_poly.entity_id
_entity_poly.type
_entity_poly.pdbx_seq_one_letter_code
_entity_poly.pdbx_strand_id
1 'polypeptide(L)'
;MARYDAKADFKVHEIKTIGKPRDNEAKELLAKIAYQVQPLMRRREWRVPLLSEFFPANPNLLGLNIGGGGGRTREIKVRLRPARDPDSFLPYESLLGTMLHELVHNVRGPHDRSFYSLLDELSGECEELLAAGVGGTGVGFDGPSCGRLG
;
A
#
# COMPACT_ATOMS: atom_id res chain seq x y z
N MET A 1 -28.40 13.63 5.12
CA MET A 1 -27.70 12.76 6.09
C MET A 1 -26.66 11.95 5.35
N ALA A 2 -25.37 12.22 5.57
CA ALA A 2 -24.30 11.40 5.01
C ALA A 2 -24.42 9.99 5.60
N ARG A 3 -24.45 8.96 4.75
CA ARG A 3 -24.48 7.56 5.19
C ARG A 3 -23.18 7.26 5.94
N TYR A 4 -23.27 6.67 7.13
CA TYR A 4 -22.11 6.19 7.87
C TYR A 4 -21.40 5.10 7.07
N ASP A 5 -20.18 5.37 6.58
CA ASP A 5 -19.34 4.37 5.93
C ASP A 5 -18.62 3.55 7.02
N ALA A 6 -19.24 2.43 7.41
CA ALA A 6 -18.70 1.51 8.41
C ALA A 6 -17.31 0.95 8.04
N LYS A 7 -16.87 1.08 6.78
CA LYS A 7 -15.57 0.61 6.31
C LYS A 7 -14.51 1.72 6.19
N ALA A 8 -14.82 2.95 6.60
CA ALA A 8 -13.90 4.09 6.50
C ALA A 8 -12.61 3.93 7.32
N ASP A 9 -12.60 3.06 8.33
CA ASP A 9 -11.43 2.76 9.16
C ASP A 9 -10.43 1.79 8.50
N PHE A 10 -10.86 1.03 7.48
CA PHE A 10 -10.02 0.04 6.80
C PHE A 10 -9.16 0.69 5.72
N LYS A 11 -8.11 1.38 6.17
CA LYS A 11 -7.17 2.10 5.32
C LYS A 11 -5.80 2.22 5.98
N VAL A 12 -4.86 2.82 5.24
CA VAL A 12 -3.64 3.39 5.82
C VAL A 12 -4.01 4.71 6.50
N HIS A 13 -3.63 4.88 7.77
CA HIS A 13 -3.96 6.09 8.54
C HIS A 13 -2.89 7.17 8.44
N GLU A 14 -1.63 6.79 8.51
CA GLU A 14 -0.49 7.71 8.48
C GLU A 14 0.58 7.24 7.49
N ILE A 15 1.24 8.20 6.85
CA ILE A 15 2.34 7.98 5.91
C ILE A 15 3.56 8.74 6.39
N LYS A 16 4.72 8.06 6.46
CA LYS A 16 5.98 8.64 6.91
C LYS A 16 7.14 8.32 5.97
N THR A 17 7.91 9.34 5.62
CA THR A 17 9.14 9.22 4.80
C THR A 17 10.39 9.35 5.67
N ILE A 18 11.57 9.11 5.08
CA ILE A 18 12.86 9.18 5.80
C ILE A 18 13.63 10.49 5.57
N GLY A 19 13.05 11.50 4.91
CA GLY A 19 13.68 12.82 4.72
C GLY A 19 14.84 12.80 3.71
N LYS A 20 14.84 11.86 2.77
CA LYS A 20 15.84 11.77 1.69
C LYS A 20 15.53 12.76 0.55
N PRO A 21 16.48 13.01 -0.38
CA PRO A 21 16.20 13.81 -1.56
C PRO A 21 14.93 13.34 -2.28
N ARG A 22 14.12 14.27 -2.78
CA ARG A 22 12.81 13.98 -3.40
C ARG A 22 11.78 13.40 -2.41
N ASP A 23 11.82 13.84 -1.14
CA ASP A 23 10.91 13.37 -0.08
C ASP A 23 9.42 13.57 -0.42
N ASN A 24 9.08 14.67 -1.09
CA ASN A 24 7.71 14.94 -1.55
C ASN A 24 7.23 13.84 -2.52
N GLU A 25 8.07 13.45 -3.48
CA GLU A 25 7.75 12.38 -4.43
C GLU A 25 7.65 11.02 -3.73
N ALA A 26 8.50 10.75 -2.74
CA ALA A 26 8.42 9.56 -1.90
C ALA A 26 7.06 9.48 -1.16
N LYS A 27 6.62 10.61 -0.59
CA LYS A 27 5.33 10.71 0.09
C LYS A 27 4.16 10.51 -0.88
N GLU A 28 4.23 11.09 -2.08
CA GLU A 28 3.24 10.89 -3.14
C GLU A 28 3.16 9.43 -3.59
N LEU A 29 4.32 8.74 -3.72
CA LEU A 29 4.36 7.31 -4.06
C LEU A 29 3.68 6.46 -2.99
N LEU A 30 4.00 6.68 -1.71
CA LEU A 30 3.33 5.98 -0.61
C LEU A 30 1.84 6.27 -0.56
N ALA A 31 1.42 7.51 -0.83
CA ALA A 31 0.00 7.88 -0.88
C ALA A 31 -0.72 7.18 -2.04
N LYS A 32 -0.10 7.09 -3.22
CA LYS A 32 -0.63 6.35 -4.37
C LYS A 32 -0.76 4.85 -4.07
N ILE A 33 0.23 4.25 -3.41
CA ILE A 33 0.16 2.84 -2.98
C ILE A 33 -0.97 2.64 -1.99
N ALA A 34 -1.06 3.49 -0.96
CA ALA A 34 -2.12 3.45 0.05
C ALA A 34 -3.52 3.57 -0.58
N TYR A 35 -3.69 4.47 -1.54
CA TYR A 35 -4.93 4.63 -2.31
C TYR A 35 -5.26 3.35 -3.09
N GLN A 36 -4.28 2.76 -3.79
CA GLN A 36 -4.51 1.58 -4.63
C GLN A 36 -4.93 0.35 -3.82
N VAL A 37 -4.34 0.14 -2.64
CA VAL A 37 -4.64 -1.04 -1.80
C VAL A 37 -5.84 -0.85 -0.88
N GLN A 38 -6.36 0.37 -0.75
CA GLN A 38 -7.50 0.65 0.15
C GLN A 38 -8.76 -0.19 -0.15
N PRO A 39 -9.17 -0.44 -1.41
CA PRO A 39 -10.30 -1.32 -1.69
C PRO A 39 -10.08 -2.77 -1.19
N LEU A 40 -8.86 -3.30 -1.35
CA LEU A 40 -8.46 -4.62 -0.86
C LEU A 40 -8.54 -4.66 0.67
N MET A 41 -8.04 -3.61 1.34
CA MET A 41 -8.11 -3.46 2.79
C MET A 41 -9.56 -3.41 3.29
N ARG A 42 -10.44 -2.68 2.60
CA ARG A 42 -11.88 -2.57 2.95
C ARG A 42 -12.62 -3.90 2.77
N ARG A 43 -12.28 -4.68 1.75
CA ARG A 43 -12.87 -6.01 1.52
C ARG A 43 -12.55 -6.97 2.67
N ARG A 44 -11.33 -6.90 3.19
CA ARG A 44 -10.79 -7.85 4.19
C ARG A 44 -10.69 -7.28 5.60
N GLU A 45 -11.23 -6.08 5.81
CA GLU A 45 -11.27 -5.39 7.10
C GLU A 45 -9.88 -5.19 7.72
N TRP A 46 -8.90 -4.91 6.87
CA TRP A 46 -7.53 -4.65 7.28
C TRP A 46 -7.29 -3.19 7.58
N ARG A 47 -6.52 -2.95 8.63
CA ARG A 47 -6.10 -1.63 9.07
C ARG A 47 -4.59 -1.56 9.17
N VAL A 48 -4.01 -0.49 8.62
CA VAL A 48 -2.58 -0.22 8.72
C VAL A 48 -2.41 1.16 9.36
N PRO A 49 -2.05 1.23 10.65
CA PRO A 49 -1.89 2.52 11.33
C PRO A 49 -0.82 3.40 10.68
N LEU A 50 0.31 2.80 10.27
CA LEU A 50 1.43 3.53 9.69
C LEU A 50 2.00 2.79 8.47
N LEU A 51 2.15 3.50 7.36
CA LEU A 51 2.93 3.08 6.20
C LEU A 51 4.17 3.98 6.12
N SER A 52 5.37 3.41 6.18
CA SER A 52 6.60 4.19 6.18
C SER A 52 7.61 3.76 5.13
N GLU A 53 8.38 4.73 4.64
CA GLU A 53 9.60 4.46 3.90
C GLU A 53 10.68 3.95 4.86
N PHE A 54 11.51 3.03 4.38
CA PHE A 54 12.78 2.70 5.03
C PHE A 54 13.89 2.42 4.01
N PHE A 55 15.13 2.44 4.49
CA PHE A 55 16.30 2.15 3.65
C PHE A 55 17.30 1.28 4.44
N PRO A 56 17.01 -0.02 4.61
CA PRO A 56 17.86 -0.92 5.38
C PRO A 56 19.19 -1.20 4.66
N ALA A 57 20.22 -1.54 5.43
CA ALA A 57 21.53 -1.92 4.91
C ALA A 57 21.48 -3.21 4.07
N ASN A 58 20.58 -4.14 4.41
CA ASN A 58 20.36 -5.33 3.60
C ASN A 58 19.68 -4.94 2.27
N PRO A 59 20.33 -5.16 1.11
CA PRO A 59 19.75 -4.81 -0.20
C PRO A 59 18.48 -5.62 -0.53
N ASN A 60 18.36 -6.83 0.01
CA ASN A 60 17.25 -7.75 -0.30
C ASN A 60 15.99 -7.51 0.54
N LEU A 61 16.07 -6.62 1.54
CA LEU A 61 14.92 -6.29 2.37
C LEU A 61 14.12 -5.16 1.71
N LEU A 62 13.03 -5.53 1.04
CA LEU A 62 12.16 -4.61 0.29
C LEU A 62 10.93 -4.16 1.10
N GLY A 63 10.42 -4.99 2.00
CA GLY A 63 9.26 -4.71 2.83
C GLY A 63 9.43 -5.29 4.24
N LEU A 64 8.67 -4.77 5.19
CA LEU A 64 8.57 -5.32 6.54
C LEU A 64 7.24 -4.96 7.19
N ASN A 65 6.45 -5.97 7.52
CA ASN A 65 5.27 -5.84 8.38
C ASN A 65 5.64 -6.00 9.87
N ILE A 66 5.36 -4.97 10.66
CA ILE A 66 5.60 -4.94 12.11
C ILE A 66 4.27 -5.16 12.85
N GLY A 67 4.23 -6.23 13.66
CA GLY A 67 3.04 -6.62 14.43
C GLY A 67 2.06 -7.50 13.65
N GLY A 68 2.40 -7.90 12.42
CA GLY A 68 1.63 -8.83 11.61
C GLY A 68 1.37 -10.18 12.29
N GLY A 69 0.42 -10.93 11.73
CA GLY A 69 -0.13 -12.15 12.31
C GLY A 69 -1.30 -11.88 13.27
N GLY A 70 -2.48 -12.39 12.93
CA GLY A 70 -3.69 -12.22 13.75
C GLY A 70 -4.31 -10.80 13.69
N GLY A 71 -4.08 -10.07 12.60
CA GLY A 71 -4.80 -8.82 12.28
C GLY A 71 -4.36 -7.57 13.04
N ARG A 72 -3.18 -7.55 13.67
CA ARG A 72 -2.70 -6.43 14.50
C ARG A 72 -1.45 -5.72 13.96
N THR A 73 -1.40 -5.55 12.65
CA THR A 73 -0.36 -4.77 11.98
C THR A 73 -0.30 -3.36 12.54
N ARG A 74 0.89 -2.94 12.97
CA ARG A 74 1.14 -1.61 13.54
C ARG A 74 1.79 -0.69 12.52
N GLU A 75 2.72 -1.22 11.75
CA GLU A 75 3.48 -0.48 10.76
C GLU A 75 3.86 -1.40 9.60
N ILE A 76 3.73 -0.91 8.37
CA ILE A 76 4.32 -1.54 7.19
C ILE A 76 5.42 -0.62 6.68
N LYS A 77 6.61 -1.17 6.47
CA LYS A 77 7.75 -0.46 5.90
C LYS A 77 7.95 -0.91 4.46
N VAL A 78 8.16 0.04 3.55
CA VAL A 78 8.43 -0.24 2.13
C VAL A 78 9.70 0.49 1.71
N ARG A 79 10.58 -0.22 1.01
CA ARG A 79 11.80 0.33 0.45
C ARG A 79 11.42 1.00 -0.86
N LEU A 80 11.49 2.33 -0.90
CA LEU A 80 11.17 3.06 -2.13
C LEU A 80 12.33 3.16 -3.10
N ARG A 81 13.57 3.02 -2.61
CA ARG A 81 14.79 3.39 -3.33
C ARG A 81 15.70 2.17 -3.53
N PRO A 82 16.29 1.97 -4.72
CA PRO A 82 17.30 0.95 -4.95
C PRO A 82 18.49 1.06 -3.98
N ALA A 83 19.08 -0.07 -3.58
CA ALA A 83 20.22 -0.07 -2.66
C ALA A 83 21.45 0.64 -3.22
N ARG A 84 21.63 0.59 -4.54
CA ARG A 84 22.80 1.16 -5.23
C ARG A 84 22.57 2.57 -5.78
N ASP A 85 21.32 3.04 -5.75
CA ASP A 85 20.92 4.34 -6.30
C ASP A 85 19.85 4.97 -5.40
N PRO A 86 20.23 5.61 -4.29
CA PRO A 86 19.29 6.18 -3.33
C PRO A 86 18.57 7.44 -3.83
N ASP A 87 18.97 8.00 -4.97
CA ASP A 87 18.39 9.23 -5.53
C ASP A 87 17.25 8.95 -6.54
N SER A 88 17.08 7.68 -6.92
CA SER A 88 15.97 7.19 -7.74
C SER A 88 14.99 6.34 -6.94
N PHE A 89 13.86 6.02 -7.57
CA PHE A 89 12.81 5.19 -7.00
C PHE A 89 12.69 3.88 -7.78
N LEU A 90 12.29 2.82 -7.07
CA LEU A 90 11.89 1.57 -7.70
C LEU A 90 10.61 1.78 -8.53
N PRO A 91 10.39 0.96 -9.56
CA PRO A 91 9.15 0.99 -10.34
C PRO A 91 7.92 0.85 -9.44
N TYR A 92 6.86 1.60 -9.76
CA TYR A 92 5.63 1.61 -8.98
C TYR A 92 5.03 0.20 -8.78
N GLU A 93 5.04 -0.62 -9.83
CA GLU A 93 4.57 -2.01 -9.78
C GLU A 93 5.34 -2.86 -8.76
N SER A 94 6.67 -2.67 -8.66
CA SER A 94 7.50 -3.38 -7.67
C SER A 94 7.17 -2.94 -6.24
N LEU A 95 6.91 -1.64 -6.05
CA LEU A 95 6.50 -1.10 -4.75
C LEU A 95 5.12 -1.61 -4.33
N LEU A 96 4.18 -1.66 -5.29
CA LEU A 96 2.84 -2.17 -5.06
C LEU A 96 2.86 -3.66 -4.73
N GLY A 97 3.63 -4.47 -5.49
CA GLY A 97 3.82 -5.89 -5.19
C GLY A 97 4.41 -6.12 -3.80
N THR A 98 5.36 -5.29 -3.39
CA THR A 98 5.91 -5.32 -2.01
C THR A 98 4.82 -5.00 -0.98
N MET A 99 3.99 -3.99 -1.22
CA MET A 99 2.87 -3.66 -0.32
C MET A 99 1.87 -4.82 -0.20
N LEU A 100 1.50 -5.47 -1.31
CA LEU A 100 0.59 -6.61 -1.30
C LEU A 100 1.17 -7.78 -0.49
N HIS A 101 2.46 -8.08 -0.68
CA HIS A 101 3.19 -9.07 0.11
C HIS A 101 3.11 -8.77 1.61
N GLU A 102 3.37 -7.52 2.01
CA GLU A 102 3.29 -7.13 3.41
C GLU A 102 1.85 -7.15 3.96
N LEU A 103 0.83 -6.94 3.13
CA LEU A 103 -0.57 -7.08 3.55
C LEU A 103 -0.95 -8.55 3.83
N VAL A 104 -0.41 -9.51 3.08
CA VAL A 104 -0.61 -10.94 3.36
C VAL A 104 -0.10 -11.28 4.77
N HIS A 105 1.00 -10.64 5.19
CA HIS A 105 1.54 -10.78 6.55
C HIS A 105 0.60 -10.31 7.67
N ASN A 106 -0.50 -9.62 7.38
CA ASN A 106 -1.58 -9.37 8.35
C ASN A 106 -2.21 -10.68 8.85
N VAL A 107 -2.26 -11.70 7.98
CA VAL A 107 -2.92 -12.99 8.23
C VAL A 107 -1.91 -14.13 8.36
N ARG A 108 -0.92 -14.21 7.47
CA ARG A 108 0.02 -15.34 7.38
C ARG A 108 1.47 -14.87 7.51
N GLY A 109 2.16 -15.31 8.56
CA GLY A 109 3.60 -15.03 8.76
C GLY A 109 4.52 -15.85 7.85
N PRO A 110 4.44 -17.18 7.81
CA PRO A 110 5.33 -18.01 7.00
C PRO A 110 5.06 -17.90 5.50
N HIS A 111 6.12 -17.91 4.67
CA HIS A 111 6.02 -17.97 3.21
C HIS A 111 5.76 -19.40 2.72
N ASP A 112 4.56 -19.89 2.96
CA ASP A 112 4.10 -21.21 2.50
C ASP A 112 3.11 -21.12 1.34
N ARG A 113 2.57 -22.27 0.93
CA ARG A 113 1.58 -22.34 -0.16
C ARG A 113 0.38 -21.43 0.07
N SER A 114 -0.11 -21.34 1.32
CA SER A 114 -1.25 -20.51 1.67
C SER A 114 -0.91 -19.02 1.58
N PHE A 115 0.31 -18.63 1.95
CA PHE A 115 0.82 -17.28 1.74
C PHE A 115 0.78 -16.89 0.26
N TYR A 116 1.39 -17.71 -0.60
CA TYR A 116 1.45 -17.41 -2.04
C TYR A 116 0.07 -17.46 -2.71
N SER A 117 -0.83 -18.33 -2.25
CA SER A 117 -2.21 -18.36 -2.76
C SER A 117 -2.97 -17.07 -2.44
N LEU A 118 -2.81 -16.51 -1.24
CA LEU A 118 -3.44 -15.24 -0.87
C LEU A 118 -2.76 -14.05 -1.57
N LEU A 119 -1.44 -14.12 -1.78
CA LEU A 119 -0.72 -13.10 -2.55
C LEU A 119 -1.19 -13.05 -4.00
N ASP A 120 -1.39 -14.21 -4.63
CA ASP A 120 -1.90 -14.32 -6.01
C ASP A 120 -3.32 -13.75 -6.12
N GLU A 121 -4.21 -14.11 -5.19
CA GLU A 121 -5.58 -13.55 -5.09
C GLU A 121 -5.56 -12.02 -4.98
N LEU A 122 -4.73 -11.48 -4.08
CA LEU A 122 -4.59 -10.03 -3.90
C LEU A 122 -4.00 -9.33 -5.12
N SER A 123 -3.05 -9.98 -5.80
CA SER A 123 -2.40 -9.42 -6.99
C SER A 123 -3.40 -9.34 -8.14
N GLY A 124 -4.16 -10.40 -8.40
CA GLY A 124 -5.23 -10.41 -9.40
C GLY A 124 -6.31 -9.36 -9.12
N GLU A 125 -6.81 -9.27 -7.88
CA GLU A 125 -7.77 -8.20 -7.53
C GLU A 125 -7.17 -6.80 -7.72
N CYS A 126 -5.89 -6.60 -7.40
CA CYS A 126 -5.22 -5.32 -7.56
C CYS A 126 -5.07 -4.93 -9.04
N GLU A 127 -4.71 -5.88 -9.90
CA GLU A 127 -4.60 -5.69 -11.35
C GLU A 127 -5.94 -5.33 -11.98
N GLU A 128 -7.02 -6.02 -11.59
CA GLU A 128 -8.39 -5.68 -12.02
C GLU A 128 -8.78 -4.25 -11.61
N LEU A 129 -8.49 -3.87 -10.37
CA LEU A 129 -8.75 -2.52 -9.85
C LEU A 129 -7.94 -1.46 -10.60
N LEU A 130 -6.66 -1.72 -10.89
CA LEU A 130 -5.81 -0.85 -11.69
C LEU A 130 -6.35 -0.69 -13.11
N ALA A 131 -6.70 -1.79 -13.78
CA ALA A 131 -7.26 -1.77 -15.13
C ALA A 131 -8.60 -1.01 -15.19
N ALA A 132 -9.41 -1.10 -14.14
CA ALA A 132 -10.66 -0.37 -13.99
C ALA A 132 -10.48 1.10 -13.56
N GLY A 133 -9.26 1.54 -13.21
CA GLY A 133 -9.00 2.87 -12.66
C GLY A 133 -9.66 3.10 -11.30
N VAL A 134 -9.88 2.03 -10.53
CA VAL A 134 -10.53 2.06 -9.22
C VAL A 134 -9.48 2.01 -8.12
N GLY A 135 -9.52 2.99 -7.22
CA GLY A 135 -8.77 2.98 -5.97
C GLY A 135 -9.55 3.63 -4.84
N GLY A 136 -8.91 3.83 -3.70
CA GLY A 136 -9.48 4.53 -2.56
C GLY A 136 -10.68 3.83 -1.94
N THR A 137 -11.82 4.51 -1.93
CA THR A 137 -13.07 3.98 -1.36
C THR A 137 -13.70 2.85 -2.19
N GLY A 138 -13.19 2.61 -3.40
CA GLY A 138 -13.70 1.58 -4.32
C GLY A 138 -14.87 2.06 -5.18
N VAL A 139 -15.24 3.34 -5.10
CA VAL A 139 -16.05 4.00 -6.13
C VAL A 139 -15.11 4.59 -7.18
N GLY A 140 -15.27 4.18 -8.44
CA GLY A 140 -14.43 4.65 -9.54
C GLY A 140 -14.43 6.17 -9.67
N PHE A 141 -13.24 6.72 -9.96
CA PHE A 141 -12.95 8.13 -10.20
C PHE A 141 -13.20 9.08 -9.01
N ASP A 142 -12.28 9.11 -8.04
CA ASP A 142 -11.95 10.33 -7.29
C ASP A 142 -11.02 11.22 -8.13
N GLY A 143 -11.44 11.55 -9.36
CA GLY A 143 -10.78 12.61 -10.12
C GLY A 143 -11.11 13.95 -9.45
N PRO A 144 -10.14 14.86 -9.23
CA PRO A 144 -10.50 16.24 -8.93
C PRO A 144 -11.30 16.74 -10.15
N SER A 145 -12.59 17.01 -9.95
CA SER A 145 -13.37 17.75 -10.93
C SER A 145 -12.74 19.13 -11.06
N CYS A 146 -11.76 19.25 -11.97
CA CYS A 146 -11.25 20.52 -12.42
C CYS A 146 -12.46 21.29 -12.97
N GLY A 147 -12.73 22.43 -12.35
CA GLY A 147 -13.89 23.26 -12.62
C GLY A 147 -14.00 23.59 -14.10
N ARG A 148 -15.25 23.52 -14.55
CA ARG A 148 -15.76 23.92 -15.86
C ARG A 148 -15.20 25.30 -16.25
N LEU A 149 -14.54 25.39 -17.41
CA LEU A 149 -14.48 26.63 -18.19
C LEU A 149 -15.89 26.89 -18.74
N GLY A 150 -16.40 28.09 -18.48
CA GLY A 150 -17.70 28.59 -18.94
C GLY A 150 -18.02 29.89 -18.25
#